data_AF-A0AAF1K3I2-F1
#
_entry.id   AF-A0AAF1K3I2-F1
#
_cell.length_a   1.000
_cell.length_b   1.000
_cell.length_c   1.000
_cell.angle_alpha   90.00
_cell.angle_beta   90.00
_cell.angle_gamma   90.00
#
_symmetry.space_group_name_H-M   'P 1'
#
loop_
_entity.id
_entity.type
_entity.pdbx_description
1 polymer ?
#
loop_
_entity_poly.entity_id
_entity_poly.type
_entity_poly.pdbx_seq_one_letter_code
_entity_poly.pdbx_strand_id
1 'polypeptide(L)' 'MHATELTMSEMLRDPMIRLMLRADRVPLGEFAKLLEEAASARTKGRQEDAQPSRPPLAH' A
#
# COMPACT_ATOMS: atom_id res chain seq x y z
N MET A 1 18.75 1.26 -10.69
CA MET A 1 17.43 0.93 -11.27
C MET A 1 16.39 1.54 -10.36
N HIS A 2 15.78 2.66 -10.77
CA HIS A 2 14.68 3.25 -10.00
C HIS A 2 13.50 2.30 -10.09
N ALA A 3 13.05 1.76 -8.95
CA ALA A 3 11.77 1.05 -8.89
C ALA A 3 10.68 2.08 -9.23
N THR A 4 10.22 2.08 -10.47
CA THR A 4 9.02 2.81 -10.87
C THR A 4 7.87 2.25 -10.05
N GLU A 5 7.38 3.03 -9.08
CA GLU A 5 6.18 2.67 -8.33
C GLU A 5 5.04 2.46 -9.32
N LEU A 6 4.56 1.22 -9.41
CA LEU A 6 3.41 0.89 -10.25
C LEU A 6 2.14 1.45 -9.60
N THR A 7 1.31 2.11 -10.40
CA THR A 7 -0.03 2.48 -9.96
C THR A 7 -0.89 1.23 -9.76
N MET A 8 -1.93 1.31 -8.93
CA MET A 8 -2.86 0.18 -8.74
C MET A 8 -3.44 -0.32 -10.06
N SER A 9 -3.77 0.59 -10.98
CA SER A 9 -4.28 0.24 -12.30
C SER A 9 -3.29 -0.56 -13.15
N GLU A 10 -2.00 -0.26 -13.04
CA GLU A 10 -0.95 -1.00 -13.75
C GLU A 10 -0.75 -2.38 -13.13
N MET A 11 -0.70 -2.47 -11.80
CA MET A 11 -0.62 -3.76 -11.10
C MET A 11 -1.80 -4.67 -11.45
N LEU A 12 -3.03 -4.13 -11.51
CA LEU A 12 -4.24 -4.89 -11.84
C LEU A 12 -4.30 -5.31 -13.32
N ARG A 13 -3.53 -4.68 -14.21
CA ARG A 13 -3.45 -5.02 -15.64
C ARG A 13 -2.22 -5.87 -15.98
N ASP A 14 -1.30 -6.03 -15.04
CA ASP A 14 -0.09 -6.81 -15.26
C ASP A 14 -0.41 -8.29 -15.52
N PRO A 15 0.10 -8.88 -16.61
CA PRO A 15 -0.20 -10.25 -17.00
C PRO A 15 0.38 -11.28 -16.02
N MET A 16 1.56 -11.03 -15.44
CA MET A 16 2.18 -11.94 -14.48
C MET A 16 1.39 -11.95 -13.17
N ILE A 17 1.01 -10.77 -12.66
CA ILE A 17 0.16 -10.65 -11.47
C ILE A 17 -1.15 -11.41 -11.68
N ARG A 18 -1.82 -11.23 -12.83
CA ARG A 18 -3.07 -11.95 -13.13
C ARG A 18 -2.90 -13.47 -13.21
N LEU A 19 -1.79 -13.94 -13.77
CA LEU A 19 -1.48 -15.38 -13.81
C LEU A 19 -1.28 -15.94 -12.41
N MET A 20 -0.55 -15.23 -11.54
CA MET A 20 -0.34 -15.63 -10.15
C MET A 20 -1.66 -15.68 -9.37
N LEU A 21 -2.47 -14.62 -9.43
CA LEU A 21 -3.78 -14.59 -8.78
C LEU A 21 -4.69 -15.74 -9.24
N ARG A 22 -4.68 -16.06 -10.54
CA ARG A 22 -5.44 -17.18 -11.08
C ARG A 22 -4.92 -18.53 -10.58
N ALA A 23 -3.60 -18.70 -10.51
CA ALA A 23 -2.98 -19.92 -9.98
C ALA A 23 -3.39 -20.15 -8.52
N ASP A 24 -3.46 -19.07 -7.73
CA ASP A 24 -3.82 -19.09 -6.32
C ASP A 24 -5.33 -19.01 -6.07
N ARG A 25 -6.16 -18.98 -7.13
CA ARG A 25 -7.62 -18.82 -7.10
C ARG A 25 -8.10 -17.56 -6.37
N VAL A 26 -7.28 -16.52 -6.35
CA VAL A 26 -7.61 -15.21 -5.78
C VAL A 26 -8.40 -14.40 -6.81
N PRO A 27 -9.63 -13.96 -6.50
CA PRO A 27 -10.39 -13.06 -7.36
C PRO A 27 -9.68 -11.71 -7.53
N LEU A 28 -9.63 -11.18 -8.74
CA LEU A 28 -9.01 -9.88 -9.02
C LEU A 28 -9.61 -8.74 -8.17
N GLY A 29 -10.90 -8.80 -7.88
CA GLY A 29 -11.58 -7.81 -7.03
C GLY A 29 -11.16 -7.85 -5.56
N GLU A 30 -10.78 -9.02 -5.05
CA GLU A 30 -10.25 -9.17 -3.68
C GLU A 30 -8.85 -8.57 -3.59
N PHE A 31 -8.00 -8.85 -4.59
CA PHE A 31 -6.69 -8.22 -4.70
C PHE A 31 -6.78 -6.69 -4.84
N ALA A 32 -7.75 -6.17 -5.60
CA ALA A 32 -7.98 -4.73 -5.72
C ALA A 32 -8.30 -4.06 -4.37
N LYS A 33 -9.16 -4.70 -3.55
CA LYS A 33 -9.47 -4.21 -2.19
C LYS A 33 -8.24 -4.19 -1.30
N LEU A 34 -7.42 -5.24 -1.35
CA LEU A 34 -6.17 -5.30 -0.57
C LEU A 34 -5.19 -4.18 -0.95
N LEU A 35 -5.08 -3.87 -2.24
CA LEU A 35 -4.28 -2.72 -2.69
C LEU A 35 -4.84 -1.39 -2.18
N GLU A 36 -6.17 -1.22 -2.24
CA GLU A 36 -6.87 -0.03 -1.73
C GLU A 36 -6.60 0.17 -0.23
N GLU A 37 -6.82 -0.86 0.56
CA GLU A 37 -6.55 -0.86 2.01
C GLU A 37 -5.09 -0.53 2.32
N ALA A 38 -4.14 -1.14 1.60
CA ALA A 38 -2.72 -0.87 1.78
C ALA A 38 -2.35 0.58 1.43
N ALA A 39 -2.98 1.18 0.41
CA ALA A 39 -2.75 2.59 0.09
C ALA A 39 -3.38 3.53 1.12
N SER A 40 -4.59 3.23 1.59
CA SER A 40 -5.24 3.97 2.68
C SER A 40 -4.45 3.88 3.99
N ALA A 41 -3.80 2.74 4.27
CA ALA A 41 -2.91 2.60 5.42
C ALA A 41 -1.67 3.48 5.29
N ARG A 42 -1.07 3.59 4.10
CA ARG A 42 0.09 4.49 3.85
C ARG A 42 -0.26 5.95 4.06
N THR A 43 -1.45 6.39 3.66
CA THR A 43 -1.88 7.78 3.88
C THR A 43 -2.14 8.07 5.36
N LYS A 44 -2.64 7.09 6.11
CA LYS A 44 -2.91 7.22 7.55
C LYS A 44 -1.65 7.14 8.42
N GLY A 45 -0.73 6.22 8.14
CA GLY A 45 0.53 6.08 8.88
C GLY A 45 1.48 7.28 8.73
N ARG A 46 1.36 8.06 7.65
CA ARG A 46 2.13 9.31 7.48
C ARG A 46 1.73 10.42 8.47
N GLN A 47 0.58 10.32 9.14
CA GLN A 47 0.15 11.29 10.14
C GLN A 47 0.66 10.98 11.56
N GLU A 48 1.08 9.74 11.85
CA GLU A 48 1.50 9.35 13.21
C GLU A 48 2.98 9.65 13.50
N ASP A 49 3.82 9.81 12.48
CA ASP A 49 5.22 10.23 12.66
C ASP A 49 5.41 11.76 12.83
N ALA A 50 4.32 12.54 12.75
CA ALA A 50 4.37 14.01 12.86
C ALA A 50 3.91 14.54 14.24
N GLN A 51 4.22 13.83 15.33
CA GLN A 51 4.00 14.34 16.68
C GLN A 51 5.34 14.59 17.41
N PRO A 52 5.90 15.81 17.36
CA PRO A 52 6.96 16.19 18.27
C PRO A 52 6.32 16.50 19.62
N SER A 53 6.25 15.52 20.51
CA SER A 53 5.89 15.76 21.91
C SER A 53 7.00 15.29 22.85
N ARG A 54 8.16 15.95 22.72
CA ARG A 54 8.99 16.22 23.89
C ARG A 54 8.39 17.44 24.59
N PRO A 55 7.81 17.33 25.79
CA PRO A 55 7.81 18.47 26.68
C PRO A 55 9.25 18.67 27.18
N PRO A 56 9.84 19.87 27.04
CA PRO A 56 10.91 20.27 27.94
C PRO A 56 10.30 20.66 29.29
N LEU A 57 11.16 20.81 30.31
CA LEU A 57 10.93 21.47 31.62
C LEU A 57 10.56 20.50 32.76
N ALA A 58 11.09 20.63 33.98
CA ALA A 58 12.17 21.45 34.55
C ALA A 58 12.39 20.99 36.02
N HIS A 59 13.56 21.39 36.56
CA HIS A 59 14.06 21.35 37.94
C HIS A 59 14.80 20.10 38.40
#